data_AF-A0A7S2USW6-F1
#
_entry.id   AF-A0A7S2USW6-F1
#
_cell.length_a   1.000
_cell.length_b   1.000
_cell.length_c   1.000
_cell.angle_alpha   90.00
_cell.angle_beta   90.00
_cell.angle_gamma   90.00
#
_symmetry.space_group_name_H-M   'P 1'
#
loop_
_entity.id
_entity.type
_entity.pdbx_description
1 polymer ?
#
loop_
_entity_poly.entity_id
_entity_poly.type
_entity_poly.pdbx_seq_one_letter_code
_entity_poly.pdbx_strand_id
1 'polypeptide(L)'
;MVTQAGELFHIDFGHFLGNFKSKYGIRRERAPFVFTPEMKFVIEPENSNYTQLDEGARNRSYATFKLWCCQAYNRLRSRARLFINLFMLMVPAAVPELLDPEDVGYLRDQLALLVDETKASEIFEQEIERSLNTVSRRVDNWIHNLKHG
;
A
#
# COMPACT_ATOMS: atom_id res chain seq x y z
N MET A 1 -9.80 7.31 -4.36
CA MET A 1 -11.01 8.14 -4.16
C MET A 1 -11.40 8.10 -2.69
N VAL A 2 -12.10 9.13 -2.20
CA VAL A 2 -12.59 9.21 -0.81
C VAL A 2 -14.10 9.51 -0.84
N THR A 3 -14.89 8.77 -0.07
CA THR A 3 -16.34 9.02 0.06
C THR A 3 -16.62 10.19 1.01
N GLN A 4 -17.85 10.73 1.00
CA GLN A 4 -18.27 11.76 1.96
C GLN A 4 -18.22 11.27 3.41
N ALA A 5 -18.31 9.95 3.64
CA ALA A 5 -18.16 9.33 4.95
C ALA A 5 -16.70 9.16 5.39
N GLY A 6 -15.73 9.50 4.52
CA GLY A 6 -14.29 9.40 4.82
C GLY A 6 -13.65 8.07 4.43
N GLU A 7 -14.34 7.20 3.69
CA GLU A 7 -13.80 5.90 3.28
C GLU A 7 -12.87 6.07 2.08
N LEU A 8 -11.64 5.57 2.20
CA LEU A 8 -10.65 5.58 1.13
C LEU A 8 -10.73 4.28 0.33
N PHE A 9 -10.80 4.38 -1.00
CA PHE A 9 -10.69 3.23 -1.90
C PHE A 9 -9.83 3.55 -3.13
N HIS A 10 -9.17 2.53 -3.67
CA HIS A 10 -8.38 2.65 -4.90
C HIS A 10 -9.26 2.40 -6.12
N ILE A 11 -9.04 3.18 -7.17
CA ILE A 11 -9.59 2.96 -8.51
C ILE A 11 -8.40 2.78 -9.47
N ASP A 12 -8.64 2.25 -10.66
CA ASP A 12 -7.62 2.00 -11.70
C ASP A 12 -6.69 0.80 -11.43
N PHE A 13 -7.26 -0.42 -11.43
CA PHE A 13 -6.53 -1.70 -11.29
C PHE A 13 -5.90 -2.22 -12.59
N GLY A 14 -5.55 -1.32 -13.51
CA GLY A 14 -5.10 -1.69 -14.86
C GLY A 14 -3.78 -2.46 -14.92
N HIS A 15 -2.99 -2.49 -13.83
CA HIS A 15 -1.78 -3.29 -13.71
C HIS A 15 -1.61 -3.85 -12.30
N PHE A 16 -1.04 -5.06 -12.20
CA PHE A 16 -0.83 -5.78 -10.94
C PHE A 16 0.35 -6.76 -11.06
N LEU A 17 0.70 -7.44 -9.95
CA LEU A 17 1.82 -8.40 -9.86
C LEU A 17 3.19 -7.85 -10.29
N GLY A 18 3.47 -6.57 -10.02
CA GLY A 18 4.76 -5.96 -10.33
C GLY A 18 4.90 -5.44 -11.77
N ASN A 19 3.83 -5.50 -12.58
CA ASN A 19 3.78 -4.92 -13.92
C ASN A 19 3.60 -3.39 -13.89
N PHE A 20 4.56 -2.69 -13.27
CA PHE A 20 4.48 -1.24 -13.11
C PHE A 20 4.69 -0.49 -14.43
N LYS A 21 3.90 0.58 -14.66
CA LYS A 21 4.12 1.48 -15.80
C LYS A 21 5.53 2.08 -15.76
N SER A 22 6.22 2.03 -16.88
CA SER A 22 7.46 2.78 -17.11
C SER A 22 7.17 4.04 -17.94
N LYS A 23 7.89 5.13 -17.66
CA LYS A 23 7.90 6.32 -18.53
C LYS A 23 9.35 6.67 -18.83
N TYR A 24 9.69 6.78 -20.12
CA TYR A 24 11.08 7.04 -20.57
C TYR A 24 12.11 6.06 -19.98
N GLY A 25 11.77 4.78 -19.83
CA GLY A 25 12.66 3.75 -19.27
C GLY A 25 12.75 3.73 -17.73
N ILE A 26 12.06 4.65 -17.04
CA ILE A 26 12.05 4.71 -15.58
C ILE A 26 10.76 4.09 -15.03
N ARG A 27 10.88 3.13 -14.11
CA ARG A 27 9.73 2.58 -13.35
C ARG A 27 9.14 3.66 -12.43
N ARG A 28 7.83 3.91 -12.58
CA ARG A 28 7.10 4.93 -11.80
C ARG A 28 6.85 4.53 -10.36
N GLU A 29 6.67 3.24 -10.09
CA GLU A 29 6.42 2.74 -8.74
C GLU A 29 7.67 2.03 -8.23
N ARG A 30 8.23 2.57 -7.15
CA ARG A 30 9.50 2.12 -6.56
C ARG A 30 9.37 1.71 -5.10
N ALA A 31 8.25 2.02 -4.46
CA ALA A 31 7.98 1.68 -3.07
C ALA A 31 6.98 0.50 -3.05
N PRO A 32 7.27 -0.58 -2.32
CA PRO A 32 6.37 -1.73 -2.19
C PRO A 32 5.09 -1.39 -1.40
N PHE A 33 5.12 -0.31 -0.62
CA PHE A 33 3.97 0.22 0.09
C PHE A 33 3.80 1.71 -0.19
N VAL A 34 2.55 2.13 -0.40
CA VAL A 34 2.19 3.53 -0.66
C VAL A 34 1.48 4.11 0.53
N PHE A 35 2.15 5.01 1.23
CA PHE A 35 1.55 5.82 2.28
C PHE A 35 2.21 7.20 2.28
N THR A 36 1.38 8.23 2.30
CA THR A 36 1.82 9.61 2.05
C THR A 36 1.69 10.49 3.29
N PRO A 37 2.44 11.60 3.38
CA PRO A 37 2.29 12.54 4.48
C PRO A 37 0.87 13.08 4.63
N GLU A 38 0.12 13.24 3.52
CA GLU A 38 -1.27 13.69 3.54
C GLU A 38 -2.19 12.64 4.17
N MET A 39 -1.98 11.35 3.88
CA MET A 39 -2.69 10.27 4.55
C MET A 39 -2.38 10.25 6.05
N LYS A 40 -1.11 10.41 6.42
CA LYS A 40 -0.70 10.50 7.83
C LYS A 40 -1.37 11.70 8.53
N PHE A 41 -1.41 12.86 7.89
CA PHE A 41 -2.03 14.06 8.45
C PHE A 41 -3.52 13.86 8.76
N VAL A 42 -4.25 13.12 7.92
CA VAL A 42 -5.67 12.80 8.18
C VAL A 42 -5.82 11.84 9.38
N ILE A 43 -4.89 10.90 9.54
CA ILE A 43 -4.91 9.92 10.64
C ILE A 43 -4.48 10.56 11.98
N GLU A 44 -3.46 11.40 11.95
CA GLU A 44 -2.84 12.07 13.10
C GLU A 44 -2.68 13.57 12.78
N PRO A 45 -3.75 14.36 12.88
CA PRO A 45 -3.67 15.79 12.65
C PRO A 45 -2.97 16.49 13.82
N GLU A 46 -2.00 17.34 13.51
CA GLU A 46 -1.24 18.10 14.52
C GLU A 46 -2.09 19.15 15.24
N ASN A 47 -3.15 19.66 14.58
CA ASN A 47 -4.03 20.70 15.12
C ASN A 47 -5.41 20.13 15.45
N SER A 48 -5.85 20.35 16.70
CA SER A 48 -7.17 19.94 17.21
C SER A 48 -8.34 20.54 16.44
N ASN A 49 -8.16 21.65 15.73
CA ASN A 49 -9.25 22.29 15.00
C ASN A 49 -9.75 21.45 13.81
N TYR A 50 -8.98 20.44 13.38
CA TYR A 50 -9.34 19.55 12.28
C TYR A 50 -9.97 18.23 12.74
N THR A 51 -10.07 17.98 14.05
CA THR A 51 -10.62 16.73 14.57
C THR A 51 -11.27 16.91 15.94
N GLN A 52 -12.36 16.20 16.19
CA GLN A 52 -13.02 16.19 17.51
C GLN A 52 -12.30 15.28 18.52
N LEU A 53 -11.20 14.63 18.13
CA LEU A 53 -10.42 13.74 18.99
C LEU A 53 -9.63 14.53 20.04
N ASP A 54 -9.66 14.02 21.28
CA ASP A 54 -8.77 14.49 22.34
C ASP A 54 -7.29 14.21 22.01
N GLU A 55 -6.38 14.95 22.66
CA GLU A 55 -4.94 14.87 22.41
C GLU A 55 -4.36 13.46 22.61
N GLY A 56 -4.87 12.73 23.61
CA GLY A 56 -4.45 11.35 23.85
C GLY A 56 -4.90 10.40 22.75
N ALA A 57 -6.11 10.58 22.23
CA ALA A 57 -6.64 9.82 21.10
C ALA A 57 -5.87 10.11 19.82
N ARG A 58 -5.55 11.38 19.52
CA ARG A 58 -4.72 11.76 18.35
C ARG A 58 -3.36 11.06 18.38
N ASN A 59 -2.67 11.11 19.52
CA ASN A 59 -1.35 10.48 19.70
C ASN A 59 -1.39 8.94 19.57
N ARG A 60 -2.57 8.31 19.69
CA ARG A 60 -2.75 6.86 19.51
C ARG A 60 -3.26 6.48 18.13
N SER A 61 -3.79 7.42 17.34
CA SER A 61 -4.38 7.13 16.03
C SER A 61 -3.35 6.53 15.06
N TYR A 62 -2.15 7.10 14.98
CA TYR A 62 -1.12 6.58 14.08
C TYR A 62 -0.60 5.20 14.54
N ALA A 63 -0.40 5.00 15.84
CA ALA A 63 -0.05 3.70 16.39
C ALA A 63 -1.12 2.63 16.11
N THR A 64 -2.39 3.00 16.23
CA THR A 64 -3.54 2.13 15.92
C THR A 64 -3.61 1.80 14.43
N PHE A 65 -3.35 2.77 13.56
CA PHE A 65 -3.26 2.55 12.12
C PHE A 65 -2.16 1.52 11.79
N LYS A 66 -0.94 1.68 12.32
CA LYS A 66 0.14 0.71 12.11
C LYS A 66 -0.24 -0.69 12.59
N LEU A 67 -0.86 -0.78 13.77
CA LEU A 67 -1.36 -2.05 14.31
C LEU A 67 -2.35 -2.73 13.35
N TRP A 68 -3.34 -2.01 12.85
CA TRP A 68 -4.31 -2.55 11.91
C TRP A 68 -3.68 -2.97 10.58
N CYS A 69 -2.72 -2.20 10.06
CA CYS A 69 -1.94 -2.56 8.89
C CYS A 69 -1.20 -3.89 9.08
N CYS A 70 -0.47 -4.06 10.18
CA CYS A 70 0.26 -5.28 10.48
C CYS A 70 -0.69 -6.48 10.70
N GLN A 71 -1.80 -6.27 11.39
CA GLN A 71 -2.81 -7.31 11.56
C GLN A 71 -3.42 -7.73 10.22
N ALA A 72 -3.83 -6.77 9.38
CA ALA A 72 -4.38 -7.06 8.06
C ALA A 72 -3.36 -7.81 7.18
N TYR A 73 -2.11 -7.37 7.17
CA TYR A 73 -1.03 -8.04 6.45
C TYR A 73 -0.85 -9.49 6.91
N ASN A 74 -0.78 -9.77 8.22
CA ASN A 74 -0.68 -11.14 8.74
C ASN A 74 -1.92 -11.99 8.45
N ARG A 75 -3.12 -11.41 8.49
CA ARG A 75 -4.35 -12.12 8.07
C ARG A 75 -4.28 -12.54 6.60
N LEU A 76 -3.79 -11.68 5.71
CA LEU A 76 -3.56 -12.04 4.31
C LEU A 76 -2.50 -13.14 4.17
N ARG A 77 -1.37 -13.01 4.86
CA ARG A 77 -0.28 -14.02 4.87
C ARG A 77 -0.75 -15.40 5.30
N SER A 78 -1.56 -15.48 6.36
CA SER A 78 -2.12 -16.74 6.85
C SER A 78 -2.99 -17.47 5.81
N ARG A 79 -3.49 -16.74 4.81
CA ARG A 79 -4.34 -17.24 3.72
C ARG A 79 -3.65 -17.20 2.36
N ALA A 80 -2.32 -17.05 2.31
CA ALA A 80 -1.57 -16.88 1.06
C ALA A 80 -1.87 -17.96 0.02
N ARG A 81 -2.04 -19.22 0.44
CA ARG A 81 -2.38 -20.34 -0.46
C ARG A 81 -3.67 -20.09 -1.24
N LEU A 82 -4.69 -19.49 -0.61
CA LEU A 82 -5.94 -19.16 -1.29
C LEU A 82 -5.69 -18.18 -2.43
N PHE A 83 -4.99 -17.08 -2.15
CA PHE A 83 -4.70 -16.07 -3.15
C PHE A 83 -3.83 -16.63 -4.28
N ILE A 84 -2.75 -17.35 -3.94
CA ILE A 84 -1.88 -17.99 -4.93
C ILE A 84 -2.70 -18.90 -5.85
N ASN A 85 -3.58 -19.74 -5.30
CA ASN A 85 -4.43 -20.62 -6.12
C ASN A 85 -5.40 -19.85 -7.00
N LEU A 86 -6.02 -18.79 -6.50
CA LEU A 86 -6.93 -17.95 -7.31
C LEU A 86 -6.19 -17.30 -8.48
N PHE A 87 -4.97 -16.78 -8.28
CA PHE A 87 -4.16 -16.22 -9.35
C PHE A 87 -3.67 -17.31 -10.32
N MET A 88 -3.26 -18.48 -9.83
CA MET A 88 -2.88 -19.60 -10.70
C MET A 88 -4.03 -20.06 -11.61
N LEU A 89 -5.27 -20.06 -11.10
CA LEU A 89 -6.46 -20.39 -11.90
C LEU A 89 -6.78 -19.35 -12.98
N MET A 90 -6.26 -18.12 -12.85
CA MET A 90 -6.45 -17.04 -13.82
C MET A 90 -5.40 -17.04 -14.94
N VAL A 91 -4.31 -17.80 -14.81
CA VAL A 91 -3.26 -17.90 -15.85
C VAL A 91 -3.83 -18.26 -17.24
N PRO A 92 -4.74 -19.24 -17.39
CA PRO A 92 -5.31 -19.57 -18.70
C PRO A 92 -6.17 -18.46 -19.31
N ALA A 93 -6.62 -17.48 -18.52
CA ALA A 93 -7.36 -16.33 -19.03
C ALA A 93 -6.46 -15.35 -19.80
N ALA A 94 -5.12 -15.54 -19.74
CA ALA A 94 -4.12 -14.80 -20.50
C ALA A 94 -4.28 -13.26 -20.38
N VAL A 95 -4.53 -12.79 -19.16
CA VAL A 95 -4.51 -11.35 -18.86
C VAL A 95 -3.06 -10.87 -19.05
N PRO A 96 -2.81 -9.72 -19.70
CA PRO A 96 -1.45 -9.29 -20.05
C PRO A 96 -0.44 -9.28 -18.88
N GLU A 97 -0.89 -9.03 -17.66
CA GLU A 97 -0.09 -9.00 -16.43
C GLU A 97 0.08 -10.37 -15.74
N LEU A 98 -0.53 -11.43 -16.27
CA LEU A 98 -0.55 -12.78 -15.71
C LEU A 98 -0.62 -13.80 -16.84
N LEU A 99 0.54 -14.03 -17.47
CA LEU A 99 0.67 -14.95 -18.61
C LEU A 99 1.30 -16.27 -18.19
N ASP A 100 2.22 -16.21 -17.24
CA ASP A 100 3.01 -17.36 -16.79
C ASP A 100 2.79 -17.62 -15.29
N PRO A 101 2.82 -18.89 -14.84
CA PRO A 101 2.78 -19.23 -13.41
C PRO A 101 3.81 -18.48 -12.56
N GLU A 102 4.97 -18.16 -13.14
CA GLU A 102 6.04 -17.40 -12.52
C GLU A 102 5.60 -15.99 -12.10
N ASP A 103 4.63 -15.37 -12.78
CA ASP A 103 4.09 -14.04 -12.43
C ASP A 103 3.42 -14.05 -11.04
N VAL A 104 2.85 -15.19 -10.64
CA VAL A 104 2.28 -15.39 -9.29
C VAL A 104 3.37 -15.37 -8.22
N GLY A 105 4.62 -15.62 -8.59
CA GLY A 105 5.80 -15.53 -7.72
C GLY A 105 5.93 -14.15 -7.04
N TYR A 106 5.51 -13.08 -7.72
CA TYR A 106 5.49 -11.74 -7.13
C TYR A 106 4.66 -11.69 -5.84
N LEU A 107 3.48 -12.32 -5.82
CA LEU A 107 2.60 -12.34 -4.65
C LEU A 107 3.26 -13.08 -3.48
N ARG A 108 3.93 -14.20 -3.76
CA ARG A 108 4.67 -14.97 -2.74
C ARG A 108 5.76 -14.10 -2.10
N ASP A 109 6.49 -13.36 -2.93
CA ASP A 109 7.62 -12.54 -2.49
C ASP A 109 7.13 -11.34 -1.64
N GLN A 110 6.02 -10.68 -2.04
CA GLN A 110 5.41 -9.60 -1.26
C GLN A 110 4.82 -10.05 0.09
N LEU A 111 4.35 -11.29 0.17
CA LEU A 111 3.78 -11.84 1.41
C LEU A 111 4.84 -12.37 2.38
N ALA A 112 6.14 -12.32 2.04
CA ALA A 112 7.27 -12.70 2.89
C ALA A 112 7.03 -13.97 3.74
N LEU A 113 6.51 -15.04 3.13
CA LEU A 113 5.96 -16.22 3.80
C LEU A 113 6.96 -17.05 4.62
N LEU A 114 8.25 -16.76 4.51
CA LEU A 114 9.33 -17.50 5.18
C LEU A 114 9.67 -16.96 6.59
N VAL A 115 9.04 -15.86 7.01
CA VAL A 115 9.23 -15.29 8.35
C VAL A 115 7.97 -15.45 9.21
N ASP A 116 8.13 -15.38 10.53
CA ASP A 116 7.00 -15.40 11.47
C ASP A 116 6.18 -14.09 11.45
N GLU A 117 5.02 -14.09 12.13
CA GLU A 117 4.08 -12.95 12.16
C GLU A 117 4.68 -11.69 12.80
N THR A 118 5.53 -11.85 13.81
CA THR A 118 6.20 -10.72 14.49
C THR A 118 7.17 -10.07 13.52
N LYS A 119 8.02 -10.87 12.88
CA LYS A 119 8.99 -10.37 11.92
C LYS A 119 8.32 -9.77 10.68
N ALA A 120 7.22 -10.35 10.24
CA ALA A 120 6.39 -9.81 9.17
C ALA A 120 5.83 -8.42 9.52
N SER A 121 5.38 -8.23 10.75
CA SER A 121 4.89 -6.94 11.24
C SER A 121 6.02 -5.90 11.27
N GLU A 122 7.21 -6.27 11.74
CA GLU A 122 8.37 -5.37 11.73
C GLU A 122 8.75 -4.93 10.31
N ILE A 123 8.78 -5.88 9.36
CA ILE A 123 9.05 -5.57 7.94
C ILE A 123 8.00 -4.60 7.42
N PHE A 124 6.71 -4.85 7.70
CA PHE A 124 5.63 -3.99 7.21
C PHE A 124 5.69 -2.59 7.82
N GLU A 125 5.96 -2.47 9.12
CA GLU A 125 6.15 -1.16 9.77
C GLU A 125 7.33 -0.38 9.16
N GLN A 126 8.44 -1.07 8.85
CA GLN A 126 9.57 -0.43 8.17
C GLN A 126 9.20 0.08 6.77
N GLU A 127 8.35 -0.63 6.03
CA GLU A 127 7.84 -0.14 4.74
C GLU A 127 6.92 1.07 4.90
N ILE A 128 6.07 1.11 5.95
CA ILE A 128 5.27 2.30 6.28
C ILE A 128 6.19 3.50 6.50
N GLU A 129 7.21 3.37 7.35
CA GLU A 129 8.13 4.48 7.64
C GLU A 129 9.00 4.85 6.42
N ARG A 130 9.42 3.88 5.61
CA ARG A 130 10.15 4.13 4.37
C ARG A 130 9.30 4.90 3.36
N SER A 131 8.02 4.56 3.25
CA SER A 131 7.10 5.22 2.32
C SER A 131 6.90 6.71 2.66
N LEU A 132 6.85 7.06 3.95
CA LEU A 132 6.79 8.46 4.42
C LEU A 132 8.06 9.25 4.10
N ASN A 133 9.22 8.60 4.19
CA ASN A 133 10.53 9.22 3.95
C ASN A 133 10.88 9.31 2.46
N THR A 134 10.10 8.70 1.56
CA THR A 134 10.36 8.72 0.12
C THR A 134 9.93 10.07 -0.47
N VAL A 135 10.86 11.03 -0.49
CA VAL A 135 10.71 12.41 -1.02
C VAL A 135 10.20 12.46 -2.48
N SER A 136 10.36 11.38 -3.24
CA SER A 136 9.95 11.28 -4.67
C SER A 136 8.45 11.54 -4.89
N ARG A 137 7.55 11.15 -3.97
CA ARG A 137 6.10 11.37 -4.14
C ARG A 137 5.69 12.84 -3.97
N ARG A 138 6.43 13.64 -3.19
CA ARG A 138 6.16 15.07 -3.04
C ARG A 138 6.39 15.83 -4.33
N VAL A 139 7.47 15.49 -5.06
CA VAL A 139 7.80 16.12 -6.35
C VAL A 139 6.81 15.70 -7.43
N ASP A 140 6.47 14.41 -7.52
CA ASP A 140 5.51 13.91 -8.52
C ASP A 140 4.09 14.47 -8.30
N ASN A 141 3.60 14.55 -7.05
CA ASN A 141 2.30 15.15 -6.74
C ASN A 141 2.28 16.66 -7.04
N TRP A 142 3.37 17.38 -6.75
CA TRP A 142 3.49 18.80 -7.06
C TRP A 142 3.46 19.05 -8.58
N ILE A 143 4.18 18.25 -9.37
CA ILE A 143 4.18 18.36 -10.84
C ILE A 143 2.81 17.97 -11.43
N HIS A 144 2.12 16.98 -10.87
CA HIS A 144 0.78 16.58 -11.33
C HIS A 144 -0.26 17.69 -11.08
N ASN A 145 -0.19 18.36 -9.93
CA ASN A 145 -1.08 19.48 -9.60
C ASN A 145 -0.80 20.73 -10.46
N LEU A 146 0.44 20.99 -10.84
CA LEU A 146 0.81 22.08 -11.76
C LEU A 146 0.33 21.87 -13.20
N LYS A 147 0.10 20.62 -13.62
CA LYS A 147 -0.34 20.30 -14.99
C LYS A 147 -1.87 20.33 -15.15
N HIS A 148 -2.61 20.35 -14.04
CA HIS A 148 -4.07 20.38 -14.01
C HIS A 148 -4.64 21.64 -13.32
N GLY A 149 -3.81 22.64 -13.05
CA GLY A 149 -4.22 24.02 -12.73
C GLY A 149 -4.00 24.94 -13.92
#